data_AF-A0A1D3TUZ4-F1
#
_entry.id   AF-A0A1D3TUZ4-F1
#
_cell.length_a   1.000
_cell.length_b   1.000
_cell.length_c   1.000
_cell.angle_alpha   90.00
_cell.angle_beta   90.00
_cell.angle_gamma   90.00
#
_symmetry.space_group_name_H-M   'P 1'
#
loop_
_entity.id
_entity.type
_entity.pdbx_description
1 polymer ?
#
loop_
_entity_poly.entity_id
_entity_poly.type
_entity_poly.pdbx_seq_one_letter_code
_entity_poly.pdbx_strand_id
1 'polypeptide(L)' 'MNSKFHVKQDNDEMDIEKVKELLAQTYWANKRDEEKVIKSMENSLCYGAFTNEENRQIGFARVITDFATN' A
#
# COMPACT_ATOMS: atom_id res chain seq x y z
N MET A 1 -11.63 22.86 5.55
CA MET A 1 -11.97 21.46 5.23
C MET A 1 -10.91 20.56 5.84
N ASN A 2 -11.21 19.89 6.95
CA ASN A 2 -10.32 18.85 7.48
C ASN A 2 -10.54 17.61 6.61
N SER A 3 -9.68 17.38 5.62
CA SER A 3 -9.67 16.13 4.87
C SER A 3 -9.34 15.01 5.84
N LYS A 4 -10.37 14.33 6.33
CA LYS A 4 -10.22 13.18 7.22
C LYS A 4 -9.85 11.98 6.37
N PHE A 5 -8.77 11.31 6.76
CA PHE A 5 -8.33 10.04 6.21
C PHE A 5 -8.30 9.01 7.33
N HIS A 6 -8.41 7.74 6.94
CA HIS A 6 -8.22 6.60 7.82
C HIS A 6 -7.19 5.64 7.23
N VAL A 7 -6.58 4.84 8.10
CA VAL A 7 -5.60 3.83 7.69
C VAL A 7 -6.26 2.47 7.81
N LYS A 8 -6.08 1.65 6.77
CA LYS A 8 -6.42 0.23 6.78
C LYS A 8 -5.15 -0.60 6.71
N GLN A 9 -5.20 -1.78 7.29
CA GLN A 9 -4.18 -2.82 7.19
C GLN A 9 -4.74 -4.02 6.42
N ASP A 10 -3.89 -5.01 6.16
CA ASP A 10 -4.20 -6.23 5.40
C ASP A 10 -4.22 -6.04 3.88
N ASN A 11 -3.74 -7.05 3.16
CA ASN A 11 -3.61 -7.00 1.70
C ASN A 11 -4.99 -6.91 1.01
N ASP A 12 -6.00 -7.55 1.56
CA ASP A 12 -7.36 -7.59 1.00
C ASP A 12 -8.08 -6.23 1.06
N GLU A 13 -7.60 -5.30 1.89
CA GLU A 13 -8.14 -3.94 2.00
C GLU A 13 -7.49 -2.97 0.99
N MET A 14 -6.47 -3.39 0.24
CA MET A 14 -5.73 -2.54 -0.70
C MET A 14 -6.36 -2.52 -2.09
N ASP A 15 -6.41 -1.34 -2.70
CA ASP A 15 -6.65 -1.17 -4.13
C ASP A 15 -5.35 -1.42 -4.89
N ILE A 16 -5.22 -2.61 -5.49
CA ILE A 16 -4.00 -3.05 -6.19
C ILE A 16 -3.64 -2.12 -7.35
N GLU A 17 -4.62 -1.65 -8.11
CA GLU A 17 -4.36 -0.70 -9.20
C GLU A 17 -3.79 0.59 -8.64
N LYS A 18 -4.36 1.10 -7.55
CA LYS A 18 -3.87 2.33 -6.93
C LYS A 18 -2.47 2.16 -6.33
N VAL A 19 -2.18 1.01 -5.73
CA VAL A 19 -0.84 0.69 -5.21
C VAL A 19 0.18 0.68 -6.35
N LYS A 20 -0.13 0.04 -7.50
CA LYS A 20 0.74 0.05 -8.69
C LYS A 20 1.00 1.47 -9.18
N GLU A 21 -0.04 2.30 -9.30
CA GLU A 21 0.09 3.71 -9.69
C GLU A 21 0.98 4.51 -8.73
N LEU A 22 0.78 4.35 -7.41
CA LEU A 22 1.56 5.04 -6.39
C LEU A 22 3.03 4.60 -6.42
N LEU A 23 3.29 3.31 -6.56
CA LEU A 23 4.66 2.77 -6.66
C LEU A 23 5.35 3.19 -7.96
N ALA A 24 4.60 3.27 -9.07
CA ALA A 24 5.12 3.69 -10.36
C ALA A 24 5.69 5.12 -10.34
N GLN A 25 5.18 5.97 -9.46
CA GLN A 25 5.65 7.36 -9.26
C GLN A 25 6.98 7.45 -8.49
N THR A 26 7.50 6.34 -7.98
CA THR A 26 8.71 6.33 -7.15
C THR A 26 9.93 5.84 -7.91
N TYR A 27 11.11 6.43 -7.66
CA TYR A 27 12.35 6.08 -8.38
C TYR A 27 12.78 4.60 -8.24
N TRP A 28 12.32 3.91 -7.19
CA TRP A 28 12.76 2.57 -6.80
C TRP A 28 11.76 1.46 -7.22
N ALA A 29 10.55 1.84 -7.65
CA ALA A 29 9.52 0.89 -8.08
C ALA A 29 8.89 1.23 -9.43
N ASN A 30 9.29 2.32 -10.10
CA ASN A 30 8.77 2.76 -11.41
C ASN A 30 8.84 1.76 -12.57
N LYS A 31 9.70 0.74 -12.48
CA LYS A 31 9.86 -0.31 -13.50
C LYS A 31 9.58 -1.71 -12.94
N ARG A 32 8.94 -1.81 -11.78
CA ARG A 32 8.67 -3.12 -11.15
C ARG A 32 7.51 -3.79 -11.88
N ASP A 33 7.73 -5.03 -12.31
CA ASP A 33 6.69 -5.85 -12.91
C ASP A 33 5.51 -6.03 -11.94
N GLU A 34 4.29 -6.08 -12.48
CA GLU A 34 3.06 -6.24 -11.70
C GLU A 34 3.10 -7.47 -10.79
N GLU A 35 3.55 -8.61 -11.31
CA GLU A 35 3.69 -9.84 -10.54
C GLU A 35 4.63 -9.66 -9.33
N LYS A 36 5.72 -8.88 -9.49
CA LYS A 36 6.64 -8.58 -8.40
C LYS A 36 6.03 -7.62 -7.38
N VAL A 37 5.17 -6.70 -7.79
CA VAL A 37 4.42 -5.83 -6.87
C VAL A 37 3.49 -6.69 -6.02
N ILE A 38 2.65 -7.50 -6.65
CA ILE A 38 1.69 -8.38 -5.97
C ILE A 38 2.42 -9.31 -5.00
N LYS A 39 3.45 -10.03 -5.47
CA LYS A 39 4.24 -10.92 -4.63
C LYS A 39 4.92 -10.20 -3.45
N SER A 40 5.32 -8.95 -3.63
CA SER A 40 5.91 -8.16 -2.54
C SER A 40 4.88 -7.76 -1.48
N MET A 41 3.61 -7.55 -1.87
CA MET A 41 2.51 -7.26 -0.96
C MET A 41 2.13 -8.52 -0.17
N GLU A 42 1.99 -9.66 -0.85
CA GLU A 42 1.68 -10.97 -0.22
C GLU A 42 2.65 -11.35 0.90
N ASN A 43 3.92 -10.90 0.80
CA ASN A 43 4.98 -11.20 1.76
C ASN A 43 5.34 -10.01 2.68
N SER A 44 4.47 -9.01 2.79
CA SER A 44 4.67 -7.84 3.66
C SER A 44 3.41 -7.55 4.47
N LEU A 45 3.55 -6.82 5.58
CA LEU A 45 2.41 -6.15 6.21
C LEU A 45 2.11 -4.87 5.43
N CYS A 46 0.94 -4.80 4.81
CA CYS A 46 0.53 -3.67 3.99
C CYS A 46 -0.44 -2.76 4.71
N TYR A 47 -0.26 -1.45 4.46
CA TYR A 47 -1.08 -0.38 5.00
C TYR A 47 -1.45 0.59 3.88
N GLY A 48 -2.69 1.06 3.90
CA GLY A 48 -3.21 2.03 2.95
C GLY A 48 -3.87 3.20 3.66
N ALA A 49 -3.68 4.41 3.12
CA ALA A 49 -4.40 5.60 3.56
C ALA A 49 -5.59 5.85 2.62
N PHE A 50 -6.79 6.03 3.19
CA PHE A 50 -8.04 6.16 2.47
C PHE A 50 -8.79 7.43 2.84
N THR A 51 -9.46 8.05 1.87
CA THR A 51 -10.37 9.17 2.13
C THR A 51 -11.63 8.66 2.83
N ASN A 52 -12.17 9.41 3.79
CA ASN A 52 -13.39 8.96 4.50
C ASN A 52 -14.65 9.00 3.64
N GLU A 53 -14.74 9.91 2.67
CA GLU A 53 -15.96 10.13 1.87
C GLU A 53 -16.11 9.10 0.74
N GLU A 54 -15.03 8.83 0.01
CA GLU A 54 -15.04 7.96 -1.19
C GLU A 54 -14.40 6.60 -0.92
N ASN A 55 -13.85 6.39 0.28
CA ASN A 55 -13.01 5.23 0.61
C ASN A 55 -11.92 5.00 -0.46
N ARG A 56 -11.36 6.09 -1.00
CA ARG A 56 -10.39 6.05 -2.09
C ARG A 56 -8.98 5.98 -1.53
N GLN A 57 -8.18 5.03 -1.99
CA GLN A 57 -6.78 4.92 -1.58
C GLN A 57 -5.96 6.10 -2.12
N ILE A 58 -5.21 6.74 -1.23
CA ILE A 58 -4.37 7.92 -1.52
C ILE A 58 -2.92 7.74 -1.02
N GLY A 59 -2.63 6.65 -0.32
CA GLY A 59 -1.29 6.34 0.18
C GLY A 59 -1.11 4.84 0.38
N PHE A 60 0.16 4.42 0.38
CA PHE A 60 0.54 3.04 0.56
C PHE A 60 1.87 2.94 1.32
N ALA A 61 1.91 2.05 2.30
CA ALA A 61 3.12 1.69 3.03
C ALA A 61 3.15 0.16 3.20
N ARG A 62 4.35 -0.40 3.26
CA ARG A 62 4.56 -1.82 3.54
C ARG A 62 5.73 -2.02 4.48
N VAL A 63 5.63 -3.01 5.36
CA VAL A 63 6.66 -3.38 6.32
C VAL A 63 7.12 -4.81 6.04
N ILE A 64 8.42 -4.99 5.86
CA ILE A 64 9.06 -6.32 5.84
C ILE A 64 9.64 -6.54 7.23
N THR A 65 9.26 -7.61 7.89
CA THR A 65 9.71 -7.95 9.24
C THR A 65 9.79 -9.46 9.42
N ASP A 66 10.69 -9.91 10.29
CA ASP A 66 10.79 -11.28 10.79
C ASP A 66 10.02 -11.49 12.12
N PHE A 67 9.33 -10.44 12.59
CA PHE A 67 8.59 -10.40 13.86
C PHE A 67 9.45 -10.69 15.11
N ALA A 68 10.78 -10.54 15.02
CA ALA A 68 11.64 -10.73 16.17
C ALA A 68 11.37 -9.65 17.25
N THR A 69 11.16 -10.10 18.48
CA THR A 69 11.06 -9.24 19.68
C THR A 69 12.16 -9.63 20.67
N ASN A 70 12.69 -8.66 21.41
CA ASN A 70 13.71 -8.89 22.45
C ASN A 70 13.15 -9.60 23.69
#